data_AF-A0A353SVI5-F1
#
_entry.id   AF-A0A353SVI5-F1
#
_cell.length_a   1.000
_cell.length_b   1.000
_cell.length_c   1.000
_cell.angle_alpha   90.00
_cell.angle_beta   90.00
_cell.angle_gamma   90.00
#
_symmetry.space_group_name_H-M   'P 1'
#
loop_
_entity.id
_entity.type
_entity.pdbx_description
1 polymer ?
#
loop_
_entity_poly.entity_id
_entity_poly.type
_entity_poly.pdbx_seq_one_letter_code
_entity_poly.pdbx_strand_id
1 'polypeptide(L)'
;MRTRREGAAGFTLIEVIVVIAVISILAAMAVPYAVKILDQSREEATKKQVEEIHRAIMGDPRGPTAGFLGDMGRLPAALTNLNTQGSQAGPTTGTLGVKYGWYGPYVKIGYSAGAYLVDGWGTSLVYNSPGAGQITSLGPNRALGGGDDITYPSSAVVPVGQLQVNLYVWRTDNTTSQYVLNPQPGSFPGMAVNVQLFYSVNGVRSAVPLSAGIPPGPAGPPYLFSTPPPYNPPRTHTGFHEVIATCTLPPNPAVSGQAVVYIPENNQQTQVNLYLR
;
A
#
# COMPACT_ATOMS: atom_id res chain seq x y z
N MET A 1 -33.82 72.54 -42.44
CA MET A 1 -33.53 71.36 -41.60
C MET A 1 -33.04 71.82 -40.23
N ARG A 2 -33.85 71.66 -39.17
CA ARG A 2 -33.43 71.92 -37.78
C ARG A 2 -32.89 70.62 -37.20
N THR A 3 -31.58 70.52 -37.00
CA THR A 3 -30.94 69.43 -36.28
C THR A 3 -31.24 69.57 -34.79
N ARG A 4 -32.04 68.64 -34.25
CA ARG A 4 -32.32 68.53 -32.83
C ARG A 4 -31.02 68.05 -32.16
N ARG A 5 -30.35 68.91 -31.39
CA ARG A 5 -29.29 68.45 -30.47
C ARG A 5 -30.00 67.65 -29.39
N GLU A 6 -29.80 66.33 -29.39
CA GLU A 6 -30.15 65.50 -28.25
C GLU A 6 -29.34 66.01 -27.05
N GLY A 7 -30.03 66.48 -26.02
CA GLY A 7 -29.39 66.94 -24.80
C GLY A 7 -28.66 65.76 -24.17
N ALA A 8 -27.34 65.86 -24.06
CA ALA A 8 -26.57 64.93 -23.26
C ALA A 8 -27.07 65.04 -21.81
N ALA A 9 -27.84 64.04 -21.37
CA ALA A 9 -28.25 63.94 -19.98
C ALA A 9 -27.00 63.73 -19.12
N GLY A 10 -26.70 64.68 -18.23
CA GLY A 10 -25.60 64.54 -17.29
C GLY A 10 -25.95 63.52 -16.20
N PHE A 11 -25.00 62.63 -15.89
CA PHE A 11 -25.11 61.70 -14.77
C PHE A 11 -25.42 62.45 -13.47
N THR A 12 -26.36 61.92 -12.69
CA THR A 12 -26.71 62.52 -11.40
C THR A 12 -25.77 62.01 -10.30
N LEU A 13 -25.52 62.82 -9.26
CA LEU A 13 -24.69 62.42 -8.12
C LEU A 13 -25.25 61.15 -7.44
N ILE A 14 -26.58 61.02 -7.39
CA ILE A 14 -27.26 59.86 -6.80
C ILE A 14 -26.99 58.58 -7.59
N GLU A 15 -26.88 58.66 -8.92
CA GLU A 15 -26.62 57.52 -9.79
C GLU A 15 -25.22 56.95 -9.55
N VAL A 16 -24.22 57.82 -9.37
CA VAL A 16 -22.86 57.39 -8.98
C VAL A 16 -22.86 56.78 -7.58
N ILE A 17 -23.59 57.36 -6.62
CA ILE A 17 -23.69 56.83 -5.23
C ILE A 17 -24.32 55.44 -5.20
N VAL A 18 -25.40 55.22 -5.95
CA VAL A 18 -26.06 53.91 -6.03
C VAL A 18 -25.13 52.87 -6.64
N VAL A 19 -24.40 53.22 -7.71
CA VAL A 19 -23.45 52.31 -8.36
C VAL A 19 -22.32 51.90 -7.42
N ILE A 20 -21.67 52.85 -6.73
CA ILE A 20 -20.60 52.51 -5.78
C ILE A 20 -21.11 51.69 -4.59
N ALA A 21 -22.35 51.94 -4.13
CA ALA A 21 -22.97 51.16 -3.06
C ALA A 21 -23.18 49.69 -3.47
N VAL A 22 -23.73 49.45 -4.67
CA VAL A 22 -23.95 48.10 -5.19
C VAL A 22 -22.61 47.38 -5.43
N ILE A 23 -21.61 48.06 -6.03
CA ILE A 23 -20.28 47.49 -6.24
C ILE A 23 -19.62 47.11 -4.91
N SER A 24 -19.77 47.95 -3.88
CA SER A 24 -19.19 47.68 -2.55
C SER A 24 -19.79 46.42 -1.91
N ILE A 25 -21.11 46.23 -2.02
CA ILE A 25 -21.80 45.04 -1.50
C ILE A 25 -21.33 43.79 -2.26
N LEU A 26 -21.28 43.85 -3.59
CA LEU A 26 -20.83 42.73 -4.42
C LEU A 26 -19.36 42.37 -4.15
N ALA A 27 -18.49 43.38 -4.05
CA ALA A 27 -17.08 43.19 -3.75
C ALA A 27 -16.86 42.56 -2.37
N ALA A 28 -17.63 42.98 -1.36
CA ALA A 28 -17.56 42.42 -0.01
C ALA A 28 -17.90 40.91 0.03
N MET A 29 -18.86 40.46 -0.80
CA MET A 29 -19.26 39.05 -0.85
C MET A 29 -18.39 38.20 -1.79
N ALA A 30 -17.80 38.79 -2.83
CA ALA A 30 -17.05 38.07 -3.84
C ALA A 30 -15.77 37.40 -3.28
N VAL A 31 -15.04 38.10 -2.40
CA VAL A 31 -13.78 37.60 -1.82
C VAL A 31 -13.95 36.32 -0.98
N PRO A 32 -14.81 36.27 0.05
CA PRO A 32 -14.97 35.05 0.86
C PRO A 32 -15.50 33.87 0.04
N TYR A 33 -16.34 34.13 -0.96
CA TYR A 33 -16.84 33.08 -1.86
C TYR A 33 -15.73 32.50 -2.75
N ALA A 34 -14.87 33.36 -3.30
CA ALA A 34 -13.72 32.91 -4.09
C ALA A 34 -12.74 32.07 -3.26
N VAL A 35 -12.45 32.47 -2.01
CA VAL A 35 -11.60 31.70 -1.09
C VAL A 35 -12.20 30.32 -0.83
N LYS A 36 -13.51 30.24 -0.55
CA LYS A 36 -14.19 28.96 -0.31
C LYS A 36 -14.08 27.98 -1.50
N ILE A 37 -14.22 28.48 -2.74
CA ILE A 37 -14.06 27.65 -3.94
C ILE A 37 -12.62 27.15 -4.07
N LEU A 38 -11.64 28.02 -3.82
CA LEU A 38 -10.23 27.63 -3.85
C LEU A 38 -9.91 26.59 -2.80
N ASP A 39 -10.42 26.74 -1.58
CA ASP A 39 -10.19 25.78 -0.50
C ASP A 39 -10.84 24.43 -0.79
N GLN A 40 -12.05 24.40 -1.35
CA GLN A 40 -12.65 23.14 -1.80
C GLN A 40 -11.79 22.44 -2.87
N SER A 41 -11.27 23.21 -3.84
CA SER A 41 -10.39 22.67 -4.87
C SER A 41 -9.08 22.11 -4.29
N ARG A 42 -8.49 22.82 -3.30
CA ARG A 42 -7.31 22.36 -2.57
C ARG A 42 -7.58 21.10 -1.76
N GLU A 43 -8.73 21.02 -1.11
CA GLU A 43 -9.14 19.86 -0.33
C GLU A 43 -9.28 18.62 -1.23
N GLU A 44 -9.97 18.73 -2.36
CA GLU A 44 -10.12 17.65 -3.34
C GLU A 44 -8.77 17.21 -3.92
N ALA A 45 -7.88 18.16 -4.24
CA ALA A 45 -6.53 17.85 -4.70
C ALA A 45 -5.70 17.14 -3.62
N THR A 46 -5.78 17.60 -2.38
CA THR A 46 -5.08 17.02 -1.23
C THR A 46 -5.53 15.60 -0.97
N LYS A 47 -6.84 15.31 -1.01
CA LYS A 47 -7.39 13.96 -0.85
C LYS A 47 -6.83 12.99 -1.88
N LYS A 48 -6.85 13.38 -3.17
CA LYS A 48 -6.27 12.56 -4.25
C LYS A 48 -4.77 12.35 -4.05
N GLN A 49 -4.05 13.39 -3.65
CA GLN A 49 -2.61 13.28 -3.40
C GLN A 49 -2.29 12.31 -2.26
N VAL A 50 -2.97 12.40 -1.11
CA VAL A 50 -2.70 11.48 0.01
C VAL A 50 -3.09 10.04 -0.33
N GLU A 51 -4.14 9.83 -1.13
CA GLU A 51 -4.52 8.52 -1.68
C GLU A 51 -3.44 7.97 -2.62
N GLU A 52 -2.90 8.80 -3.51
CA GLU A 52 -1.81 8.41 -4.42
C GLU A 52 -0.52 8.06 -3.67
N ILE A 53 -0.16 8.85 -2.65
CA ILE A 53 1.00 8.58 -1.79
C ILE A 53 0.78 7.27 -1.03
N HIS A 54 -0.41 7.06 -0.47
CA HIS A 54 -0.73 5.81 0.20
C HIS A 54 -0.66 4.61 -0.76
N ARG A 55 -1.17 4.74 -1.98
CA ARG A 55 -1.02 3.71 -3.03
C ARG A 55 0.44 3.47 -3.41
N ALA A 56 1.29 4.49 -3.40
CA ALA A 56 2.74 4.32 -3.59
C ALA A 56 3.39 3.52 -2.44
N ILE A 57 2.90 3.70 -1.22
CA ILE A 57 3.34 2.92 -0.05
C ILE A 57 2.88 1.46 -0.18
N MET A 58 1.59 1.23 -0.41
CA MET A 58 0.99 -0.11 -0.35
C MET A 58 1.13 -0.93 -1.63
N GLY A 59 1.31 -0.26 -2.78
CA GLY A 59 1.29 -0.89 -4.09
C GLY A 59 -0.12 -1.02 -4.66
N ASP A 60 -0.23 -1.69 -5.81
CA ASP A 60 -1.50 -2.02 -6.44
C ASP A 60 -1.55 -3.53 -6.75
N PRO A 61 -2.44 -4.30 -6.10
CA PRO A 61 -2.56 -5.74 -6.35
C PRO A 61 -3.01 -6.09 -7.78
N ARG A 62 -3.61 -5.14 -8.51
CA ARG A 62 -4.06 -5.34 -9.90
C ARG A 62 -2.94 -5.10 -10.92
N GLY A 63 -1.81 -4.56 -10.47
CA GLY A 63 -0.63 -4.30 -11.30
C GLY A 63 0.64 -4.97 -10.76
N PRO A 64 1.76 -4.91 -11.49
CA PRO A 64 3.04 -5.50 -11.07
C PRO A 64 3.78 -4.67 -10.00
N THR A 65 3.10 -3.72 -9.34
CA THR A 65 3.73 -2.77 -8.42
C THR A 65 3.43 -3.17 -7.00
N ALA A 66 4.40 -3.79 -6.33
CA ALA A 66 4.30 -4.19 -4.92
C ALA A 66 4.29 -2.99 -3.94
N GLY A 67 4.58 -1.78 -4.43
CA GLY A 67 4.73 -0.57 -3.62
C GLY A 67 6.00 -0.61 -2.76
N PHE A 68 6.24 0.48 -2.03
CA PHE A 68 7.37 0.53 -1.09
C PHE A 68 7.28 -0.61 -0.07
N LEU A 69 6.09 -0.87 0.47
CA LEU A 69 5.87 -1.89 1.48
C LEU A 69 6.24 -3.28 0.97
N GLY A 70 5.75 -3.66 -0.22
CA GLY A 70 6.02 -4.97 -0.81
C GLY A 70 7.50 -5.21 -1.07
N ASP A 71 8.19 -4.20 -1.59
CA ASP A 71 9.62 -4.26 -1.90
C ASP A 71 10.50 -4.25 -0.64
N MET A 72 10.17 -3.41 0.33
CA MET A 72 11.01 -3.15 1.51
C MET A 72 10.66 -4.01 2.73
N GLY A 73 9.49 -4.61 2.78
CA GLY A 73 9.06 -5.39 3.94
C GLY A 73 8.67 -4.57 5.17
N ARG A 74 8.46 -3.27 5.00
CA ARG A 74 8.09 -2.34 6.06
C ARG A 74 7.44 -1.08 5.50
N LEU A 75 6.70 -0.37 6.34
CA LEU A 75 6.30 1.01 6.02
C LEU A 75 7.53 1.92 5.96
N PRO A 76 7.51 2.98 5.12
CA PRO A 76 8.58 3.95 5.13
C PRO A 76 8.70 4.62 6.51
N ALA A 77 9.90 5.09 6.86
CA ALA A 77 10.07 5.86 8.09
C ALA A 77 9.62 7.32 7.92
N ALA A 78 9.72 7.83 6.69
CA ALA A 78 9.30 9.16 6.27
C ALA A 78 8.86 9.12 4.81
N LEU A 79 7.98 10.03 4.39
CA LEU A 79 7.51 10.11 3.00
C LEU A 79 8.66 10.33 2.00
N THR A 80 9.76 10.95 2.42
CA THR A 80 10.99 11.13 1.62
C THR A 80 11.57 9.82 1.07
N ASN A 81 11.35 8.71 1.78
CA ASN A 81 11.82 7.38 1.36
C ASN A 81 11.11 6.86 0.11
N LEU A 82 9.97 7.45 -0.27
CA LEU A 82 9.26 7.11 -1.49
C LEU A 82 9.96 7.65 -2.74
N ASN A 83 10.75 8.71 -2.61
CA ASN A 83 11.44 9.34 -3.75
C ASN A 83 12.96 9.09 -3.75
N THR A 84 13.55 8.87 -2.58
CA THR A 84 15.01 8.74 -2.43
C THR A 84 15.38 7.42 -1.75
N GLN A 85 16.37 6.72 -2.30
CA GLN A 85 16.88 5.49 -1.70
C GLN A 85 17.55 5.78 -0.35
N GLY A 86 18.41 6.79 -0.25
CA GLY A 86 19.15 7.08 0.98
C GLY A 86 19.96 5.87 1.46
N SER A 87 19.87 5.54 2.75
CA SER A 87 20.55 4.39 3.37
C SER A 87 19.81 3.05 3.22
N GLN A 88 18.76 3.01 2.39
CA GLN A 88 17.95 1.81 2.19
C GLN A 88 18.67 0.80 1.31
N ALA A 89 18.43 -0.49 1.55
CA ALA A 89 18.97 -1.56 0.71
C ALA A 89 18.54 -1.34 -0.75
N GLY A 90 19.49 -1.49 -1.68
CA GLY A 90 19.23 -1.32 -3.11
C GLY A 90 18.40 -2.46 -3.72
N PRO A 91 17.94 -2.29 -4.97
CA PRO A 91 17.05 -3.26 -5.61
C PRO A 91 17.77 -4.59 -5.85
N THR A 92 17.13 -5.67 -5.44
CA THR A 92 17.59 -7.05 -5.59
C THR A 92 16.42 -7.94 -6.02
N THR A 93 16.58 -8.67 -7.12
CA THR A 93 15.58 -9.64 -7.57
C THR A 93 16.01 -11.02 -7.09
N GLY A 94 15.17 -11.68 -6.29
CA GLY A 94 15.40 -13.06 -5.89
C GLY A 94 14.81 -14.07 -6.88
N THR A 95 14.70 -15.30 -6.42
CA THR A 95 14.17 -16.41 -7.19
C THR A 95 12.73 -16.15 -7.64
N LEU A 96 12.37 -16.67 -8.81
CA LEU A 96 11.07 -16.45 -9.48
C LEU A 96 10.69 -14.97 -9.68
N GLY A 97 11.65 -14.04 -9.64
CA GLY A 97 11.42 -12.63 -9.96
C GLY A 97 10.84 -11.79 -8.81
N VAL A 98 10.76 -12.34 -7.59
CA VAL A 98 10.31 -11.57 -6.42
C VAL A 98 11.34 -10.47 -6.10
N LYS A 99 10.85 -9.25 -5.92
CA LYS A 99 11.67 -8.06 -5.67
C LYS A 99 11.90 -7.85 -4.17
N TYR A 100 13.11 -7.43 -3.82
CA TYR A 100 13.53 -7.05 -2.49
C TYR A 100 14.39 -5.79 -2.58
N GLY A 101 14.24 -4.86 -1.64
CA GLY A 101 15.04 -3.63 -1.63
C GLY A 101 14.41 -2.51 -2.46
N TRP A 102 15.03 -1.35 -2.48
CA TRP A 102 14.39 -0.13 -2.96
C TRP A 102 14.40 -0.07 -4.50
N TYR A 103 13.24 -0.25 -5.13
CA TYR A 103 13.05 -0.14 -6.60
C TYR A 103 12.45 1.20 -7.03
N GLY A 104 12.35 2.16 -6.10
CA GLY A 104 11.75 3.47 -6.37
C GLY A 104 12.47 4.28 -7.46
N PRO A 105 12.01 5.51 -7.73
CA PRO A 105 10.97 6.25 -6.99
C PRO A 105 9.57 5.65 -7.09
N TYR A 106 8.82 5.68 -6.00
CA TYR A 106 7.45 5.16 -5.88
C TYR A 106 6.39 6.23 -6.14
N VAL A 107 6.74 7.50 -5.94
CA VAL A 107 5.88 8.66 -6.19
C VAL A 107 6.27 9.34 -7.50
N LYS A 108 5.28 9.90 -8.19
CA LYS A 108 5.54 10.76 -9.35
C LYS A 108 5.99 12.13 -8.84
N ILE A 109 7.26 12.44 -9.02
CA ILE A 109 7.75 13.81 -8.86
C ILE A 109 7.34 14.60 -10.09
N GLY A 110 6.52 15.63 -9.89
CA GLY A 110 6.23 16.62 -10.92
C GLY A 110 7.44 17.55 -11.12
N TYR A 111 7.18 18.84 -11.26
CA TYR A 111 8.23 19.84 -11.47
C TYR A 111 9.10 20.14 -10.23
N SER A 112 8.70 19.65 -9.05
CA SER A 112 9.51 19.78 -7.83
C SER A 112 9.59 18.44 -7.08
N ALA A 113 10.80 18.11 -6.62
CA ALA A 113 11.10 16.85 -5.95
C ALA A 113 10.40 16.70 -4.58
N GLY A 114 9.84 17.79 -4.02
CA GLY A 114 9.16 17.83 -2.74
C GLY A 114 7.67 18.16 -2.80
N ALA A 115 7.08 18.32 -4.00
CA ALA A 115 5.65 18.69 -4.13
C ALA A 115 4.72 17.72 -3.37
N TYR A 116 5.02 16.42 -3.41
CA TYR A 116 4.19 15.42 -2.74
C TYR A 116 4.27 15.46 -1.20
N LEU A 117 5.19 16.25 -0.63
CA LEU A 117 5.34 16.38 0.83
C LEU A 117 4.45 17.47 1.43
N VAL A 118 3.77 18.27 0.62
CA VAL A 118 2.91 19.36 1.07
C VAL A 118 1.48 19.19 0.56
N ASP A 119 0.51 19.68 1.30
CA ASP A 119 -0.90 19.71 0.89
C ASP A 119 -1.23 20.90 -0.05
N GLY A 120 -2.50 21.01 -0.44
CA GLY A 120 -2.99 22.07 -1.32
C GLY A 120 -2.86 23.49 -0.75
N TRP A 121 -2.61 23.64 0.56
CA TRP A 121 -2.35 24.93 1.22
C TRP A 121 -0.86 25.22 1.39
N GLY A 122 0.01 24.33 0.91
CA GLY A 122 1.47 24.41 1.01
C GLY A 122 2.00 23.97 2.37
N THR A 123 1.18 23.34 3.20
CA THR A 123 1.56 22.87 4.53
C THR A 123 2.15 21.47 4.44
N SER A 124 3.22 21.18 5.19
CA SER A 124 3.82 19.85 5.17
C SER A 124 2.85 18.79 5.69
N LEU A 125 2.76 17.67 4.97
CA LEU A 125 2.01 16.50 5.39
C LEU A 125 2.67 15.87 6.62
N VAL A 126 1.84 15.47 7.57
CA VAL A 126 2.25 14.68 8.74
C VAL A 126 2.13 13.20 8.38
N TYR A 127 3.12 12.41 8.75
CA TYR A 127 3.14 10.97 8.49
C TYR A 127 3.37 10.18 9.77
N ASN A 128 2.76 9.00 9.88
CA ASN A 128 2.76 8.15 11.08
C ASN A 128 2.10 8.77 12.33
N SER A 129 1.24 9.77 12.13
CA SER A 129 0.40 10.36 13.17
C SER A 129 -0.96 10.67 12.54
N PRO A 130 -2.10 10.25 13.14
CA PRO A 130 -2.21 9.69 14.49
C PRO A 130 -1.79 8.22 14.63
N GLY A 131 -1.57 7.50 13.53
CA GLY A 131 -1.20 6.09 13.54
C GLY A 131 -0.26 5.72 12.39
N ALA A 132 0.31 4.51 12.48
CA ALA A 132 1.28 4.02 11.50
C ALA A 132 0.71 4.03 10.07
N GLY A 133 1.50 4.50 9.11
CA GLY A 133 1.11 4.52 7.70
C GLY A 133 0.04 5.56 7.32
N GLN A 134 -0.48 6.33 8.29
CA GLN A 134 -1.42 7.41 8.03
C GLN A 134 -0.68 8.69 7.59
N ILE A 135 -1.31 9.39 6.66
CA ILE A 135 -0.87 10.67 6.10
C ILE A 135 -1.95 11.69 6.43
N THR A 136 -1.56 12.77 7.09
CA THR A 136 -2.47 13.83 7.56
C THR A 136 -2.07 15.18 6.96
N SER A 137 -3.01 15.83 6.28
CA SER A 137 -2.95 17.26 5.97
C SER A 137 -3.58 18.04 7.13
N LEU A 138 -2.98 19.19 7.45
CA LEU A 138 -3.44 20.10 8.49
C LEU A 138 -4.52 21.08 7.99
N GLY A 139 -5.01 20.91 6.77
CA GLY A 139 -6.08 21.73 6.21
C GLY A 139 -5.75 23.22 6.07
N PRO A 140 -6.79 24.05 5.84
CA PRO A 140 -6.67 25.50 5.76
C PRO A 140 -6.10 26.18 7.01
N ASN A 141 -6.39 25.65 8.21
CA ASN A 141 -5.96 26.29 9.45
C ASN A 141 -4.50 26.01 9.82
N ARG A 142 -3.86 25.02 9.15
CA ARG A 142 -2.47 24.60 9.36
C ARG A 142 -2.19 24.12 10.78
N ALA A 143 -3.20 23.60 11.47
CA ALA A 143 -3.15 23.20 12.88
C ALA A 143 -3.78 21.81 13.07
N LEU A 144 -2.99 20.91 13.66
CA LEU A 144 -3.44 19.55 13.94
C LEU A 144 -4.56 19.55 15.00
N GLY A 145 -5.62 18.78 14.76
CA GLY A 145 -6.76 18.61 15.67
C GLY A 145 -7.85 19.67 15.50
N GLY A 146 -7.79 20.51 14.47
CA GLY A 146 -8.74 21.61 14.22
C GLY A 146 -10.07 21.21 13.58
N GLY A 147 -10.25 19.92 13.24
CA GLY A 147 -11.47 19.37 12.64
C GLY A 147 -11.54 19.47 11.10
N ASP A 148 -10.59 20.19 10.49
CA ASP A 148 -10.37 20.31 9.04
C ASP A 148 -9.23 19.41 8.53
N ASP A 149 -8.61 18.63 9.42
CA ASP A 149 -7.56 17.68 9.07
C ASP A 149 -8.07 16.60 8.10
N ILE A 150 -7.28 16.33 7.06
CA ILE A 150 -7.56 15.25 6.11
C ILE A 150 -6.58 14.12 6.42
N THR A 151 -7.07 13.06 7.05
CA THR A 151 -6.25 11.88 7.38
C THR A 151 -6.63 10.69 6.50
N TYR A 152 -5.63 10.08 5.86
CA TYR A 152 -5.79 8.88 5.04
C TYR A 152 -4.67 7.86 5.27
N PRO A 153 -4.98 6.55 5.36
CA PRO A 153 -6.32 5.99 5.52
C PRO A 153 -6.94 6.37 6.87
N SER A 154 -8.23 6.11 7.08
CA SER A 154 -8.96 6.48 8.30
C SER A 154 -8.48 5.76 9.56
N SER A 155 -7.81 4.62 9.40
CA SER A 155 -7.22 3.82 10.47
C SER A 155 -5.73 3.59 10.24
N ALA A 156 -4.98 3.27 11.30
CA ALA A 156 -3.59 2.88 11.17
C ALA A 156 -3.42 1.66 10.25
N VAL A 157 -2.41 1.71 9.40
CA VAL A 157 -2.05 0.60 8.51
C VAL A 157 -1.43 -0.50 9.34
N VAL A 158 -1.99 -1.70 9.24
CA VAL A 158 -1.42 -2.92 9.80
C VAL A 158 -0.95 -3.78 8.62
N PRO A 159 0.34 -3.69 8.24
CA PRO A 159 0.86 -4.35 7.04
C PRO A 159 1.11 -5.82 7.34
N VAL A 160 0.03 -6.57 7.59
CA VAL A 160 0.07 -7.98 7.95
C VAL A 160 -0.92 -8.72 7.09
N GLY A 161 -0.53 -9.91 6.67
CA GLY A 161 -1.41 -10.82 5.95
C GLY A 161 -1.15 -12.25 6.34
N GLN A 162 -2.08 -13.12 5.95
CA GLN A 162 -2.03 -14.54 6.24
C GLN A 162 -1.79 -15.33 4.96
N LEU A 163 -0.98 -16.38 5.03
CA LEU A 163 -0.76 -17.30 3.93
C LEU A 163 -1.13 -18.71 4.35
N GLN A 164 -1.93 -19.38 3.51
CA GLN A 164 -2.24 -20.78 3.60
C GLN A 164 -1.57 -21.53 2.43
N VAL A 165 -0.74 -22.52 2.73
CA VAL A 165 -0.09 -23.35 1.71
C VAL A 165 -0.67 -24.76 1.74
N ASN A 166 -1.24 -25.18 0.61
CA ASN A 166 -1.59 -26.58 0.34
C ASN A 166 -0.55 -27.21 -0.57
N LEU A 167 -0.16 -28.45 -0.25
CA LEU A 167 0.71 -29.27 -1.07
C LEU A 167 -0.10 -30.38 -1.73
N TYR A 168 0.01 -30.52 -3.04
CA TYR A 168 -0.48 -31.66 -3.80
C TYR A 168 0.74 -32.44 -4.27
N VAL A 169 1.04 -33.55 -3.60
CA VAL A 169 2.28 -34.30 -3.85
C VAL A 169 1.97 -35.54 -4.67
N TRP A 170 2.60 -35.67 -5.83
CA TRP A 170 2.41 -36.80 -6.73
C TRP A 170 2.95 -38.07 -6.08
N ARG A 171 2.11 -39.10 -6.07
CA ARG A 171 2.48 -40.44 -5.63
C ARG A 171 2.06 -41.42 -6.70
N THR A 172 2.97 -42.32 -7.02
CA THR A 172 2.65 -43.51 -7.82
C THR A 172 2.92 -44.72 -6.96
N ASP A 173 1.85 -45.46 -6.67
CA ASP A 173 1.99 -46.87 -6.30
C ASP A 173 1.93 -47.74 -7.56
N ASN A 174 2.29 -49.01 -7.47
CA ASN A 174 2.33 -49.95 -8.60
C ASN A 174 0.95 -50.15 -9.29
N THR A 175 -0.10 -49.48 -8.82
CA THR A 175 -1.50 -49.63 -9.26
C THR A 175 -2.17 -48.32 -9.66
N THR A 176 -1.74 -47.16 -9.15
CA THR A 176 -2.40 -45.87 -9.32
C THR A 176 -1.40 -44.73 -9.16
N SER A 177 -1.51 -43.73 -10.04
CA SER A 177 -0.80 -42.46 -9.89
C SER A 177 -1.77 -41.33 -9.59
N GLN A 178 -1.55 -40.62 -8.49
CA GLN A 178 -2.46 -39.59 -7.99
C GLN A 178 -1.71 -38.52 -7.19
N TYR A 179 -2.32 -37.34 -7.07
CA TYR A 179 -1.87 -36.35 -6.09
C TYR A 179 -2.44 -36.66 -4.71
N VAL A 180 -1.58 -36.67 -3.71
CA VAL A 180 -1.95 -36.69 -2.29
C VAL A 180 -1.97 -35.24 -1.80
N LEU A 181 -3.14 -34.75 -1.41
CA LEU A 181 -3.28 -33.45 -0.78
C LEU A 181 -2.75 -33.53 0.65
N ASN A 182 -1.81 -32.64 0.99
CA ASN A 182 -1.34 -32.38 2.34
C ASN A 182 -0.96 -33.67 3.10
N PRO A 183 -0.04 -34.50 2.56
CA PRO A 183 0.33 -35.77 3.17
C PRO A 183 0.85 -35.55 4.61
N GLN A 184 0.52 -36.47 5.50
CA GLN A 184 0.98 -36.45 6.89
C GLN A 184 2.10 -37.49 7.08
N PRO A 185 3.14 -37.22 7.89
CA PRO A 185 4.25 -38.15 8.09
C PRO A 185 3.83 -39.51 8.64
N GLY A 186 2.77 -39.56 9.45
CA GLY A 186 2.23 -40.82 9.98
C GLY A 186 1.58 -41.70 8.93
N SER A 187 1.22 -41.14 7.77
CA SER A 187 0.62 -41.87 6.65
C SER A 187 1.67 -42.54 5.75
N PHE A 188 2.94 -42.13 5.83
CA PHE A 188 4.00 -42.56 4.92
C PHE A 188 5.34 -42.75 5.66
N PRO A 189 5.74 -43.99 5.95
CA PRO A 189 7.04 -44.26 6.58
C PRO A 189 8.20 -43.65 5.80
N GLY A 190 9.06 -42.88 6.48
CA GLY A 190 10.22 -42.22 5.86
C GLY A 190 9.89 -40.95 5.06
N MET A 191 8.65 -40.45 5.12
CA MET A 191 8.28 -39.17 4.51
C MET A 191 9.06 -38.00 5.13
N ALA A 192 9.51 -37.09 4.28
CA ALA A 192 10.10 -35.82 4.68
C ALA A 192 9.45 -34.68 3.88
N VAL A 193 9.15 -33.57 4.54
CA VAL A 193 8.62 -32.37 3.87
C VAL A 193 9.29 -31.12 4.43
N ASN A 194 9.61 -30.19 3.55
CA ASN A 194 10.14 -28.89 3.89
C ASN A 194 9.39 -27.84 3.07
N VAL A 195 8.82 -26.86 3.74
CA VAL A 195 8.19 -25.69 3.14
C VAL A 195 8.85 -24.45 3.72
N GLN A 196 9.34 -23.57 2.85
CA GLN A 196 9.97 -22.31 3.20
C GLN A 196 9.24 -21.17 2.50
N LEU A 197 9.03 -20.08 3.24
CA LEU A 197 8.55 -18.82 2.73
C LEU A 197 9.71 -17.81 2.73
N PHE A 198 9.90 -17.12 1.60
CA PHE A 198 10.88 -16.05 1.45
C PHE A 198 10.17 -14.72 1.23
N TYR A 199 10.67 -13.70 1.91
CA TYR A 199 10.02 -12.39 2.01
C TYR A 199 11.05 -11.29 2.28
N SER A 200 10.70 -10.04 1.95
CA SER A 200 11.54 -8.88 2.25
C SER A 200 11.47 -8.48 3.72
N VAL A 201 12.61 -8.13 4.31
CA VAL A 201 12.71 -7.47 5.61
C VAL A 201 13.72 -6.35 5.48
N ASN A 202 13.25 -5.11 5.67
CA ASN A 202 14.08 -3.91 5.47
C ASN A 202 14.80 -3.86 4.11
N GLY A 203 14.18 -4.44 3.07
CA GLY A 203 14.73 -4.52 1.72
C GLY A 203 15.73 -5.66 1.48
N VAL A 204 15.87 -6.59 2.43
CA VAL A 204 16.74 -7.77 2.31
C VAL A 204 15.90 -9.03 2.35
N ARG A 205 16.25 -10.02 1.51
CA ARG A 205 15.58 -11.32 1.49
C ARG A 205 15.80 -12.06 2.82
N SER A 206 14.70 -12.47 3.43
CA SER A 206 14.63 -13.33 4.61
C SER A 206 13.90 -14.62 4.28
N ALA A 207 14.04 -15.63 5.12
CA ALA A 207 13.38 -16.93 4.98
C ALA A 207 12.78 -17.37 6.32
N VAL A 208 11.65 -18.06 6.28
CA VAL A 208 11.05 -18.70 7.44
C VAL A 208 10.57 -20.11 7.08
N PRO A 209 10.96 -21.15 7.83
CA PRO A 209 10.43 -22.48 7.61
C PRO A 209 8.96 -22.52 8.08
N LEU A 210 8.05 -22.83 7.16
CA LEU A 210 6.63 -23.08 7.48
C LEU A 210 6.39 -24.48 8.05
N SER A 211 7.40 -25.34 7.95
CA SER A 211 7.36 -26.78 8.25
C SER A 211 8.16 -27.19 9.49
N ALA A 212 8.72 -26.23 10.24
CA ALA A 212 9.52 -26.55 11.42
C ALA A 212 8.63 -27.16 12.53
N GLY A 213 8.68 -28.47 12.72
CA GLY A 213 7.98 -29.17 13.80
C GLY A 213 7.14 -30.40 13.42
N ILE A 214 7.28 -30.94 12.22
CA ILE A 214 6.60 -32.19 11.85
C ILE A 214 7.45 -33.39 12.33
N PRO A 215 7.08 -34.18 13.38
CA PRO A 215 5.82 -34.32 14.14
C PRO A 215 5.97 -34.13 15.69
N PRO A 216 4.91 -34.04 16.55
CA PRO A 216 3.51 -33.67 16.39
C PRO A 216 3.25 -32.28 17.02
N GLY A 217 2.95 -31.28 16.20
CA GLY A 217 2.52 -29.96 16.66
C GLY A 217 1.20 -29.56 15.99
N PRO A 218 0.42 -28.63 16.57
CA PRO A 218 -0.95 -28.29 16.14
C PRO A 218 -1.06 -27.65 14.74
N ALA A 219 0.06 -27.39 14.05
CA ALA A 219 0.12 -26.78 12.72
C ALA A 219 0.44 -27.82 11.63
N GLY A 220 -0.33 -28.91 11.59
CA GLY A 220 -0.36 -29.77 10.40
C GLY A 220 -0.90 -28.98 9.20
N PRO A 221 -0.65 -29.44 7.96
CA PRO A 221 -1.23 -28.86 6.77
C PRO A 221 -2.74 -28.57 6.92
N PRO A 222 -3.26 -27.45 6.41
CA PRO A 222 -2.53 -26.49 5.58
C PRO A 222 -1.54 -25.64 6.38
N TYR A 223 -0.38 -25.34 5.79
CA TYR A 223 0.62 -24.53 6.50
C TYR A 223 0.14 -23.09 6.57
N LEU A 224 -0.05 -22.60 7.78
CA LEU A 224 -0.48 -21.24 8.04
C LEU A 224 0.70 -20.39 8.43
N PHE A 225 0.87 -19.29 7.71
CA PHE A 225 1.71 -18.20 8.13
C PHE A 225 0.81 -17.04 8.54
N SER A 226 0.67 -16.82 9.83
CA SER A 226 -0.12 -15.73 10.41
C SER A 226 0.70 -15.05 11.49
N THR A 227 0.47 -13.76 11.70
CA THR A 227 1.21 -13.03 12.74
C THR A 227 0.42 -12.85 14.03
N PRO A 228 0.91 -13.31 15.20
CA PRO A 228 0.40 -12.81 16.48
C PRO A 228 1.44 -11.94 17.24
N PRO A 229 1.00 -11.13 18.22
CA PRO A 229 1.83 -10.13 18.93
C PRO A 229 2.89 -10.81 19.83
N PRO A 230 4.09 -10.23 20.11
CA PRO A 230 4.70 -8.95 19.74
C PRO A 230 5.87 -9.16 18.74
N TYR A 231 5.60 -9.96 17.71
CA TYR A 231 6.47 -10.30 16.58
C TYR A 231 7.82 -10.97 16.90
N ASN A 232 7.79 -12.23 17.34
CA ASN A 232 8.88 -13.18 17.07
C ASN A 232 8.43 -14.66 16.96
N PRO A 233 8.51 -15.30 15.76
CA PRO A 233 8.64 -14.67 14.46
C PRO A 233 7.41 -14.94 13.61
N PRO A 234 6.62 -13.92 13.35
CA PRO A 234 5.90 -13.90 12.10
C PRO A 234 6.12 -12.57 11.39
N ARG A 235 6.88 -12.59 10.31
CA ARG A 235 7.26 -11.40 9.53
C ARG A 235 6.72 -11.56 8.11
N THR A 236 5.44 -11.33 7.86
CA THR A 236 5.01 -11.11 6.48
C THR A 236 4.21 -9.85 6.39
N HIS A 237 4.77 -8.93 5.63
CA HIS A 237 4.10 -7.76 5.13
C HIS A 237 3.25 -8.08 3.90
N THR A 238 2.37 -7.16 3.56
CA THR A 238 1.68 -7.14 2.26
C THR A 238 2.70 -7.07 1.13
N GLY A 239 2.65 -7.97 0.15
CA GLY A 239 3.61 -7.98 -0.95
C GLY A 239 3.72 -9.33 -1.66
N PHE A 240 4.62 -9.41 -2.64
CA PHE A 240 4.96 -10.69 -3.28
C PHE A 240 5.95 -11.46 -2.42
N HIS A 241 5.70 -12.76 -2.28
CA HIS A 241 6.51 -13.68 -1.52
C HIS A 241 6.77 -14.94 -2.35
N GLU A 242 7.91 -15.58 -2.11
CA GLU A 242 8.26 -16.85 -2.73
C GLU A 242 8.01 -17.98 -1.75
N VAL A 243 7.35 -19.05 -2.22
CA VAL A 243 7.14 -20.29 -1.47
C VAL A 243 7.89 -21.39 -2.19
N ILE A 244 8.80 -22.06 -1.49
CA ILE A 244 9.47 -23.27 -1.96
C ILE A 244 9.02 -24.43 -1.08
N ALA A 245 8.62 -25.54 -1.71
CA ALA A 245 8.31 -26.79 -1.02
C ALA A 245 9.10 -27.94 -1.63
N THR A 246 9.60 -28.83 -0.77
CA THR A 246 10.17 -30.13 -1.15
C THR A 246 9.47 -31.22 -0.34
N CYS A 247 9.08 -32.32 -0.96
CA CYS A 247 8.45 -33.45 -0.29
C CYS A 247 9.02 -34.76 -0.82
N THR A 248 9.27 -35.72 0.06
CA THR A 248 9.59 -37.10 -0.32
C THR A 248 8.49 -38.00 0.20
N LEU A 249 7.86 -38.78 -0.70
CA LEU A 249 6.87 -39.79 -0.36
C LEU A 249 7.36 -41.17 -0.80
N PRO A 250 8.03 -41.94 0.09
CA PRO A 250 8.52 -43.26 -0.28
C PRO A 250 7.42 -44.19 -0.84
N PRO A 251 7.73 -45.00 -1.86
CA PRO A 251 9.05 -45.23 -2.46
C PRO A 251 9.47 -44.17 -3.50
N ASN A 252 8.66 -43.15 -3.75
CA ASN A 252 8.98 -42.10 -4.72
C ASN A 252 10.10 -41.18 -4.21
N PRO A 253 10.97 -40.66 -5.10
CA PRO A 253 12.04 -39.74 -4.72
C PRO A 253 11.48 -38.38 -4.25
N ALA A 254 12.39 -37.51 -3.80
CA ALA A 254 12.05 -36.14 -3.47
C ALA A 254 11.54 -35.37 -4.70
N VAL A 255 10.42 -34.67 -4.53
CA VAL A 255 9.82 -33.75 -5.50
C VAL A 255 9.82 -32.34 -4.94
N SER A 256 9.92 -31.33 -5.80
CA SER A 256 9.96 -29.92 -5.40
C SER A 256 9.01 -29.07 -6.22
N GLY A 257 8.44 -28.05 -5.57
CA GLY A 257 7.60 -27.04 -6.21
C GLY A 257 7.98 -25.66 -5.70
N GLN A 258 7.77 -24.65 -6.54
CA GLN A 258 7.97 -23.26 -6.18
C GLN A 258 6.79 -22.43 -6.69
N ALA A 259 6.41 -21.40 -5.94
CA ALA A 259 5.35 -20.48 -6.33
C ALA A 259 5.65 -19.06 -5.84
N VAL A 260 5.13 -18.07 -6.56
CA VAL A 260 5.07 -16.68 -6.09
C VAL A 260 3.64 -16.37 -5.70
N VAL A 261 3.46 -15.74 -4.55
CA VAL A 261 2.16 -15.41 -4.00
C VAL A 261 2.13 -13.96 -3.55
N TYR A 262 1.06 -13.24 -3.88
CA TYR A 262 0.80 -11.92 -3.31
C TYR A 262 -0.02 -12.08 -2.03
N ILE A 263 0.51 -11.55 -0.92
CA ILE A 263 -0.21 -11.46 0.35
C ILE A 263 -0.82 -10.05 0.45
N PRO A 264 -2.15 -9.90 0.49
CA PRO A 264 -2.83 -8.63 0.66
C PRO A 264 -2.78 -8.13 2.11
N GLU A 265 -3.23 -6.89 2.30
CA GLU A 265 -3.25 -6.17 3.57
C GLU A 265 -4.44 -6.53 4.49
N ASN A 266 -4.48 -5.93 5.69
CA ASN A 266 -5.62 -5.95 6.61
C ASN A 266 -6.08 -7.35 7.05
N ASN A 267 -5.13 -8.24 7.39
CA ASN A 267 -5.42 -9.62 7.84
C ASN A 267 -6.18 -10.47 6.80
N GLN A 268 -6.16 -10.09 5.53
CA GLN A 268 -6.69 -10.96 4.49
C GLN A 268 -5.83 -12.22 4.34
N GLN A 269 -6.49 -13.32 3.99
CA GLN A 269 -5.86 -14.62 3.82
C GLN A 269 -5.65 -14.92 2.34
N THR A 270 -4.41 -15.22 1.96
CA THR A 270 -4.09 -15.80 0.66
C THR A 270 -3.93 -17.30 0.78
N GLN A 271 -4.41 -18.04 -0.22
CA GLN A 271 -4.15 -19.47 -0.35
C GLN A 271 -3.30 -19.74 -1.59
N VAL A 272 -2.29 -20.60 -1.46
CA VAL A 272 -1.49 -21.12 -2.57
C VAL A 272 -1.53 -22.64 -2.58
N ASN A 273 -1.74 -23.22 -3.76
CA ASN A 273 -1.72 -24.66 -3.98
C ASN A 273 -0.45 -24.99 -4.78
N LEU A 274 0.51 -25.69 -4.16
CA LEU A 274 1.71 -26.16 -4.86
C LEU A 274 1.54 -27.62 -5.26
N TYR A 275 1.71 -27.90 -6.54
CA TYR A 275 1.73 -29.25 -7.08
C TYR A 275 3.18 -29.69 -7.23
N LEU A 276 3.56 -30.75 -6.51
CA LEU A 276 4.90 -31.31 -6.47
C LEU A 276 4.82 -32.65 -7.21
N ARG A 277 5.45 -32.76 -8.37
CA ARG A 277 5.41 -33.96 -9.19
C ARG A 277 6.81 -34.42 -9.58
#